data_AF-A0A954MZV6-F1
#
_entry.id   AF-A0A954MZV6-F1
#
_cell.length_a   1.000
_cell.length_b   1.000
_cell.length_c   1.000
_cell.angle_alpha   90.00
_cell.angle_beta   90.00
_cell.angle_gamma   90.00
#
_symmetry.space_group_name_H-M   'P 1'
#
loop_
_entity.id
_entity.type
_entity.pdbx_description
1 polymer ?
#
loop_
_entity_poly.entity_id
_entity_poly.type
_entity_poly.pdbx_seq_one_letter_code
_entity_poly.pdbx_strand_id
1 'polypeptide(L)'
;MIPNQSSTDTGRENRTSNELLGSYSLGAAFDEMFDRDLRPHPHYDPLFRKLELFGPEEFRRRKSMTDLSMRQDGVGFTVYRAEEGIERV
;
A
#
# COMPACT_ATOMS: atom_id res chain seq x y z
N MET A 1 -1.48 43.39 28.59
CA MET A 1 -1.92 42.05 29.02
C MET A 1 -2.59 41.40 27.83
N ILE A 2 -1.87 40.54 27.12
CA ILE A 2 -2.35 39.78 25.95
C ILE A 2 -2.18 38.30 26.32
N PRO A 3 -3.20 37.44 26.22
CA PRO A 3 -3.00 36.02 26.48
C PRO A 3 -2.24 35.36 25.33
N ASN A 4 -1.21 34.62 25.71
CA ASN A 4 -0.31 33.85 24.88
C ASN A 4 -1.05 32.70 24.19
N GLN A 5 -1.06 32.70 22.85
CA GLN A 5 -1.41 31.56 22.03
C GLN A 5 -0.15 30.71 21.84
N SER A 6 0.02 29.64 22.60
CA SER A 6 0.96 28.57 22.27
C SER A 6 0.65 27.29 23.03
N SER A 7 0.44 26.24 22.24
CA SER A 7 0.75 24.83 22.55
C SER A 7 -0.23 24.08 23.44
N THR A 8 -1.05 23.24 22.81
CA THR A 8 -1.11 21.79 23.08
C THR A 8 -2.08 21.14 22.09
N ASP A 9 -1.61 20.80 20.89
CA ASP A 9 -2.12 19.60 20.22
C ASP A 9 -1.06 18.51 20.38
N THR A 10 -1.11 17.95 21.58
CA THR A 10 -0.33 16.80 22.02
C THR A 10 -0.85 15.57 21.28
N GLY A 11 0.05 14.92 20.53
CA GLY A 11 -0.06 13.49 20.28
C GLY A 11 -0.75 13.06 18.98
N ARG A 12 -0.06 13.23 17.84
CA ARG A 12 -0.09 12.13 16.85
C ARG A 12 0.81 11.03 17.38
N GLU A 13 0.22 10.23 18.26
CA GLU A 13 0.78 9.02 18.81
C GLU A 13 1.36 8.16 17.67
N ASN A 14 2.62 7.75 17.84
CA ASN A 14 3.26 6.65 17.15
C ASN A 14 2.40 5.39 17.27
N ARG A 15 1.38 5.25 16.43
CA ARG A 15 0.53 4.06 16.41
C ARG A 15 1.23 2.99 15.60
N THR A 16 2.12 2.30 16.32
CA THR A 16 2.29 0.84 16.33
C THR A 16 2.51 0.18 14.97
N SER A 17 3.77 -0.20 14.72
CA SER A 17 4.13 -1.53 14.23
C SER A 17 3.13 -2.16 13.25
N ASN A 18 3.02 -1.55 12.08
CA ASN A 18 2.52 -2.20 10.86
C ASN A 18 1.11 -2.83 10.92
N GLU A 19 0.11 -2.13 11.43
CA GLU A 19 -1.31 -2.57 11.34
C GLU A 19 -1.75 -2.85 9.89
N LEU A 20 -1.18 -2.13 8.91
CA LEU A 20 -1.47 -2.34 7.50
C LEU A 20 -1.13 -3.74 7.01
N LEU A 21 0.00 -4.31 7.43
CA LEU A 21 0.45 -5.64 7.04
C LEU A 21 0.18 -6.68 8.14
N GLY A 22 -0.55 -6.32 9.21
CA GLY A 22 -0.83 -7.22 10.34
C GLY A 22 -1.64 -8.48 9.96
N SER A 23 -2.38 -8.43 8.84
CA SER A 23 -3.10 -9.58 8.28
C SER A 23 -2.38 -10.24 7.10
N TYR A 24 -1.12 -9.89 6.84
CA TYR A 24 -0.33 -10.48 5.76
C TYR A 24 0.13 -11.88 6.17
N SER A 25 -0.16 -12.89 5.34
CA SER A 25 0.17 -14.29 5.63
C SER A 25 1.04 -14.88 4.54
N LEU A 26 2.16 -15.48 4.92
CA LEU A 26 2.99 -16.24 3.99
C LEU A 26 2.31 -17.55 3.59
N GLY A 27 2.30 -17.81 2.29
CA GLY A 27 1.79 -19.06 1.72
C GLY A 27 2.88 -20.11 1.52
N ALA A 28 2.55 -21.17 0.79
CA ALA A 28 3.52 -22.20 0.39
C ALA A 28 4.41 -21.78 -0.79
N ALA A 29 4.01 -20.75 -1.54
CA ALA A 29 4.80 -20.17 -2.61
C ALA A 29 5.91 -19.27 -2.04
N PHE A 30 6.94 -19.03 -2.84
CA PHE A 30 7.95 -18.03 -2.51
C PHE A 30 7.30 -16.64 -2.43
N ASP A 31 7.63 -15.88 -1.39
CA ASP A 31 7.14 -14.53 -1.18
C ASP A 31 8.25 -13.55 -1.57
N GLU A 32 7.96 -12.65 -2.50
CA GLU A 32 8.97 -11.69 -2.97
C GLU A 32 9.30 -10.61 -1.93
N MET A 33 8.36 -10.32 -1.02
CA MET A 33 8.47 -9.23 -0.07
C MET A 33 9.16 -9.68 1.21
N PHE A 34 8.84 -10.87 1.73
CA PHE A 34 9.29 -11.35 3.02
C PHE A 34 10.01 -12.70 2.94
N ASP A 35 11.02 -12.87 3.79
CA ASP A 35 11.60 -14.18 4.05
C ASP A 35 10.72 -15.01 5.01
N ARG A 36 11.14 -16.27 5.25
CA ARG A 36 10.48 -17.19 6.18
C ARG A 36 10.41 -16.71 7.63
N ASP A 37 11.23 -15.73 8.00
CA ASP A 37 11.26 -15.12 9.34
C ASP A 37 10.45 -13.81 9.38
N LEU A 38 9.63 -13.54 8.36
CA LEU A 38 8.84 -12.31 8.17
C LEU A 38 9.70 -11.05 8.09
N ARG A 39 10.94 -11.16 7.60
CA ARG A 39 11.81 -9.99 7.35
C ARG A 39 11.72 -9.58 5.89
N PRO A 40 11.60 -8.27 5.59
CA PRO A 40 11.56 -7.83 4.22
C PRO A 40 12.88 -8.13 3.50
N HIS A 41 12.81 -8.62 2.27
CA HIS A 41 13.99 -8.78 1.43
C HIS A 41 14.63 -7.40 1.16
N PRO A 42 15.98 -7.29 1.05
CA PRO A 42 16.65 -5.99 0.89
C PRO A 42 16.16 -5.16 -0.30
N HIS A 43 15.79 -5.82 -1.40
CA HIS A 43 15.23 -5.16 -2.58
C HIS A 43 13.84 -4.55 -2.34
N TYR A 44 13.10 -5.07 -1.36
CA TYR A 44 11.75 -4.64 -1.00
C TYR A 44 11.69 -3.79 0.27
N ASP A 45 12.77 -3.67 1.04
CA ASP A 45 12.82 -2.83 2.25
C ASP A 45 12.35 -1.37 1.99
N PRO A 46 12.75 -0.68 0.90
CA PRO A 46 12.26 0.68 0.65
C PRO A 46 10.73 0.76 0.42
N LEU A 47 10.13 -0.29 -0.15
CA LEU A 47 8.67 -0.38 -0.30
C LEU A 47 8.01 -0.65 1.04
N PHE A 48 8.53 -1.63 1.79
CA PHE A 48 8.07 -1.98 3.13
C PHE A 48 8.03 -0.74 4.03
N ARG A 49 9.13 0.03 4.08
CA ARG A 49 9.21 1.28 4.84
C ARG A 49 8.18 2.32 4.42
N LYS A 50 7.86 2.43 3.14
CA LYS A 50 6.81 3.34 2.67
C LYS A 50 5.42 2.87 3.10
N LEU A 51 5.17 1.57 3.03
CA LEU A 51 3.89 0.98 3.45
C LEU A 51 3.67 1.13 4.95
N GLU A 52 4.72 1.01 5.77
CA GLU A 52 4.67 1.25 7.23
C GLU A 52 4.21 2.67 7.60
N LEU A 53 4.34 3.65 6.71
CA LEU A 53 3.91 5.03 6.94
C LEU A 53 2.39 5.21 6.81
N PHE A 54 1.67 4.22 6.29
CA PHE A 54 0.23 4.32 6.05
C PHE A 54 -0.56 3.46 7.05
N GLY A 55 -1.59 4.06 7.64
CA GLY A 55 -2.64 3.29 8.30
C GLY A 55 -3.55 2.59 7.28
N PRO A 56 -4.26 1.50 7.67
CA PRO A 56 -5.15 0.75 6.79
C PRO A 56 -6.20 1.60 6.06
N GLU A 57 -6.76 2.61 6.73
CA GLU A 57 -7.79 3.50 6.15
C GLU A 57 -7.20 4.45 5.10
N GLU A 58 -6.06 5.08 5.38
CA GLU A 58 -5.41 5.99 4.43
C GLU A 58 -4.90 5.25 3.19
N PHE A 59 -4.39 4.03 3.37
CA PHE A 59 -4.00 3.18 2.25
C PHE A 59 -5.21 2.83 1.36
N ARG A 60 -6.34 2.41 1.97
CA ARG A 60 -7.60 2.14 1.23
C ARG A 60 -8.11 3.36 0.48
N ARG A 61 -8.07 4.54 1.10
CA ARG A 61 -8.46 5.81 0.46
C ARG A 61 -7.61 6.08 -0.78
N ARG A 62 -6.28 5.98 -0.68
CA ARG A 62 -5.36 6.17 -1.82
C ARG A 62 -5.63 5.16 -2.93
N LYS A 63 -5.79 3.88 -2.59
CA LYS A 63 -6.14 2.84 -3.55
C LYS A 63 -7.42 3.19 -4.32
N SER A 64 -8.48 3.61 -3.64
CA SER A 64 -9.74 3.97 -4.30
C SER A 64 -9.61 5.16 -5.27
N MET A 65 -8.78 6.15 -4.94
CA MET A 65 -8.50 7.29 -5.83
C MET A 65 -7.69 6.84 -7.05
N THR A 66 -6.72 5.96 -6.87
CA THR A 66 -5.97 5.36 -7.98
C THR A 66 -6.87 4.52 -8.88
N ASP A 67 -7.72 3.66 -8.30
CA ASP A 67 -8.67 2.83 -9.05
C ASP A 67 -9.65 3.71 -9.87
N LEU A 68 -10.06 4.86 -9.33
CA LEU A 68 -10.91 5.83 -10.03
C LEU A 68 -10.17 6.50 -11.20
N SER A 69 -8.95 6.99 -10.98
CA SER A 69 -8.12 7.61 -12.03
C SER A 69 -7.79 6.59 -13.14
N MET A 70 -7.45 5.34 -12.80
CA MET A 70 -7.24 4.29 -13.79
C MET A 70 -8.45 4.07 -14.71
N ARG A 71 -9.67 4.10 -14.14
CA ARG A 71 -10.92 3.98 -14.91
C ARG A 71 -11.20 5.20 -15.78
N GLN A 72 -10.94 6.40 -15.28
CA GLN A 72 -11.22 7.66 -15.98
C GLN A 72 -10.19 7.95 -17.08
N ASP A 73 -8.93 7.61 -16.85
CA ASP A 73 -7.82 7.90 -17.76
C ASP A 73 -7.57 6.75 -18.77
N GLY A 74 -8.35 5.67 -18.70
CA GLY A 74 -8.19 4.49 -19.56
C GLY A 74 -6.87 3.74 -19.36
N VAL A 75 -6.17 3.98 -18.24
CA VAL A 75 -4.92 3.29 -17.89
C VAL A 75 -5.26 1.95 -17.23
N GLY A 76 -5.40 0.92 -18.05
CA GLY A 76 -5.62 -0.45 -17.60
C GLY A 76 -5.01 -1.47 -18.57
N PHE A 77 -4.61 -2.63 -18.06
CA PHE A 77 -4.24 -3.75 -18.92
C PHE A 77 -5.52 -4.45 -19.40
N THR A 78 -5.82 -4.37 -20.70
CA THR A 78 -6.83 -5.25 -21.31
C THR A 78 -6.26 -6.65 -21.38
N VAL A 79 -6.57 -7.48 -20.38
CA VAL A 79 -6.29 -8.91 -20.45
C VAL A 79 -7.37 -9.54 -21.33
N TYR A 80 -7.07 -9.74 -22.61
CA TYR A 80 -7.85 -10.63 -23.45
C TYR A 80 -7.74 -12.03 -22.83
N ARG A 81 -8.83 -12.56 -22.27
CA ARG A 81 -8.94 -13.99 -22.01
C ARG A 81 -8.97 -14.66 -23.38
N ALA A 82 -7.82 -15.18 -23.80
CA ALA A 82 -7.73 -15.95 -25.02
C ALA A 82 -8.50 -17.26 -24.85
N GLU A 83 -9.75 -17.29 -25.32
CA GLU A 83 -10.26 -18.48 -26.00
C GLU A 83 -10.62 -18.23 -27.48
N GLU A 84 -10.57 -17.00 -28.00
CA GLU A 84 -10.77 -16.76 -29.43
C GLU A 84 -9.79 -15.73 -29.98
N GLY A 85 -8.92 -16.20 -30.89
CA GLY A 85 -8.36 -15.41 -31.99
C GLY A 85 -7.26 -14.40 -31.63
N ILE A 86 -6.01 -14.86 -31.62
CA ILE A 86 -4.86 -13.99 -31.90
C ILE A 86 -4.84 -13.71 -33.40
N GLU A 87 -5.25 -12.50 -33.81
CA GLU A 87 -4.74 -11.91 -35.05
C GLU A 87 -4.00 -10.62 -34.68
N ARG A 88 -2.68 -10.61 -34.95
CA ARG A 88 -1.85 -9.41 -34.83
C ARG A 88 -1.86 -8.69 -36.17
N VAL A 89 -2.06 -7.38 -36.15
CA VAL A 89 -1.60 -6.46 -37.21
C VAL A 89 -0.13 -6.14 -36.98
#